data_AF-A0A5N5WGK9-F1
#
_entry.id   AF-A0A5N5WGK9-F1
#
_cell.length_a   1.000
_cell.length_b   1.000
_cell.length_c   1.000
_cell.angle_alpha   90.00
_cell.angle_beta   90.00
_cell.angle_gamma   90.00
#
_symmetry.space_group_name_H-M   'P 1'
#
loop_
_entity.id
_entity.type
_entity.pdbx_description
1 polymer ?
#
loop_
_entity_poly.entity_id
_entity_poly.type
_entity_poly.pdbx_seq_one_letter_code
_entity_poly.pdbx_strand_id
1 'polypeptide(L)'
;MVFSLPPSSRLMGSVVVHFLLVLLYTWIACGNENPASLMRRTLLDEETVGPAPQRDDPGYVCYMYSKEDRMTDWRDVWDHAQEAKEKGWKVDEVLFEGTGHCAHMPDNPARYAEAVEKAWNSAVCKIESKL
;
A
#
# COMPACT_ATOMS: atom_id res chain seq x y z
N MET A 1 -16.31 -2.50 10.95
CA MET A 1 -17.38 -2.10 10.00
C MET A 1 -18.80 -2.44 10.44
N VAL A 2 -19.08 -3.55 11.16
CA VAL A 2 -20.46 -3.84 11.62
C VAL A 2 -20.89 -2.96 12.81
N PHE A 3 -19.94 -2.50 13.64
CA PHE A 3 -20.21 -1.67 14.81
C PHE A 3 -20.66 -0.24 14.49
N SER A 4 -20.43 0.24 13.26
CA SER A 4 -20.91 1.54 12.80
C SER A 4 -22.38 1.52 12.34
N LEU A 5 -23.02 0.34 12.28
CA LEU A 5 -24.44 0.19 11.98
C LEU A 5 -25.31 0.27 13.25
N PRO A 6 -26.56 0.79 13.14
CA PRO A 6 -27.55 0.72 14.21
C PRO A 6 -27.72 -0.71 14.74
N PRO A 7 -27.95 -0.93 16.05
CA PRO A 7 -28.01 -2.26 16.64
C PRO A 7 -28.95 -3.24 15.92
N SER A 8 -30.08 -2.76 15.44
CA SER A 8 -31.10 -3.55 14.73
C SER A 8 -30.65 -4.07 13.36
N SER A 9 -29.69 -3.41 12.69
CA SER A 9 -29.22 -3.83 11.36
C SER A 9 -27.91 -4.59 11.38
N ARG A 10 -27.28 -4.78 12.56
CA ARG A 10 -25.99 -5.49 12.70
C ARG A 10 -26.06 -6.95 12.26
N LEU A 11 -27.14 -7.66 12.60
CA LEU A 11 -27.31 -9.06 12.21
C LEU A 11 -27.40 -9.19 10.69
N MET A 12 -28.27 -8.39 10.07
CA MET A 12 -28.43 -8.36 8.61
C MET A 12 -27.12 -7.97 7.92
N GLY A 13 -26.45 -6.92 8.40
CA GLY A 13 -25.15 -6.50 7.88
C GLY A 13 -24.09 -7.60 7.99
N SER A 14 -24.05 -8.33 9.12
CA SER A 14 -23.15 -9.46 9.29
C SER A 14 -23.43 -10.57 8.28
N VAL A 15 -24.68 -10.96 8.08
CA VAL A 15 -25.06 -11.99 7.10
C VAL A 15 -24.63 -11.59 5.69
N VAL A 16 -24.90 -10.35 5.29
CA VAL A 16 -24.49 -9.82 3.97
C VAL A 16 -22.97 -9.84 3.82
N VAL A 17 -22.22 -9.36 4.82
CA VAL A 17 -20.75 -9.36 4.76
C VAL A 17 -20.19 -10.77 4.62
N HIS A 18 -20.68 -11.74 5.42
CA HIS A 18 -20.20 -13.12 5.33
C HIS A 18 -20.57 -13.77 4.00
N PHE A 19 -21.78 -13.50 3.47
CA PHE A 19 -22.17 -13.97 2.15
C PHE A 19 -21.23 -13.44 1.05
N LEU A 20 -20.92 -12.14 1.07
CA LEU A 20 -19.97 -11.54 0.12
C LEU A 20 -18.55 -12.10 0.28
N LEU A 21 -18.09 -12.33 1.51
CA LEU A 21 -16.78 -12.96 1.77
C LEU A 21 -16.74 -14.39 1.23
N VAL A 22 -17.78 -15.20 1.46
CA VAL A 22 -17.87 -16.56 0.91
C VAL A 22 -17.80 -16.53 -0.61
N LEU A 23 -18.55 -15.64 -1.27
CA LEU A 23 -18.47 -15.49 -2.72
C LEU A 23 -17.05 -15.13 -3.18
N LEU A 24 -16.41 -14.14 -2.56
CA LEU A 24 -15.04 -13.75 -2.87
C LEU A 24 -14.04 -14.91 -2.69
N TYR A 25 -14.11 -15.62 -1.56
CA TYR A 25 -13.18 -16.72 -1.29
C TYR A 25 -13.44 -17.93 -2.19
N THR A 26 -14.70 -18.20 -2.57
CA THR A 26 -14.98 -19.23 -3.58
C THR A 26 -14.45 -18.85 -4.97
N TRP A 27 -14.57 -17.57 -5.35
CA TRP A 27 -13.99 -17.05 -6.59
C TRP A 27 -12.46 -17.23 -6.61
N ILE A 28 -11.77 -16.90 -5.52
CA ILE A 28 -10.33 -17.13 -5.36
C ILE A 28 -10.00 -18.64 -5.40
N ALA A 29 -10.79 -19.47 -4.72
CA ALA A 29 -10.61 -20.93 -4.72
C ALA A 29 -10.80 -21.57 -6.11
N CYS A 30 -11.61 -20.95 -6.97
CA CYS A 30 -11.73 -21.34 -8.39
C CYS A 30 -10.51 -20.95 -9.24
N GLY A 31 -9.44 -20.40 -8.65
CA GLY A 31 -8.17 -20.09 -9.33
C GLY A 31 -8.06 -18.64 -9.79
N ASN A 32 -9.01 -17.78 -9.46
CA ASN A 32 -8.91 -16.36 -9.79
C ASN A 32 -7.95 -15.64 -8.85
N GLU A 33 -7.26 -14.62 -9.37
CA GLU A 33 -6.28 -13.84 -8.63
C GLU A 33 -6.93 -13.14 -7.42
N ASN A 34 -6.25 -13.19 -6.26
CA ASN A 34 -6.67 -12.44 -5.08
C ASN A 34 -6.50 -10.93 -5.35
N PRO A 35 -7.48 -10.08 -5.01
CA PRO A 35 -7.39 -8.63 -5.14
C PRO A 35 -6.11 -7.99 -4.56
N ALA A 36 -5.58 -8.51 -3.45
CA ALA A 36 -4.33 -8.02 -2.86
C ALA A 36 -3.12 -8.27 -3.77
N SER A 37 -3.05 -9.45 -4.40
CA SER A 37 -1.99 -9.80 -5.37
C SER A 37 -2.10 -8.96 -6.63
N LEU A 38 -3.32 -8.79 -7.15
CA LEU A 38 -3.60 -7.88 -8.27
C LEU A 38 -3.12 -6.47 -7.96
N MET A 39 -3.48 -5.91 -6.80
CA MET A 39 -3.05 -4.58 -6.37
C MET A 39 -1.53 -4.46 -6.28
N ARG A 40 -0.84 -5.44 -5.65
CA ARG A 40 0.63 -5.45 -5.57
C ARG A 40 1.29 -5.43 -6.94
N ARG A 41 0.77 -6.23 -7.87
CA ARG A 41 1.25 -6.29 -9.26
C ARG A 41 1.04 -4.96 -9.96
N THR A 42 -0.16 -4.38 -9.87
CA THR A 42 -0.50 -3.10 -10.50
C THR A 42 0.32 -1.94 -9.94
N LEU A 43 0.65 -1.93 -8.64
CA LEU A 43 1.47 -0.87 -8.05
C LEU A 43 2.91 -0.81 -8.57
N LEU A 44 3.41 -1.89 -9.17
CA LEU A 44 4.73 -1.97 -9.79
C LEU A 44 4.66 -2.14 -11.31
N ASP A 45 3.48 -1.95 -11.89
CA ASP A 45 3.26 -2.01 -13.32
C ASP A 45 3.59 -0.65 -13.97
N GLU A 46 4.57 -0.64 -14.86
CA GLU A 46 5.01 0.58 -15.55
C GLU A 46 3.94 1.10 -16.52
N GLU A 47 3.06 0.26 -17.05
CA GLU A 47 1.98 0.74 -17.92
C GLU A 47 0.93 1.53 -17.12
N THR A 48 0.62 1.06 -15.91
CA THR A 48 -0.41 1.66 -15.05
C THR A 48 0.12 2.80 -14.17
N VAL A 49 1.33 2.66 -13.63
CA VAL A 49 1.93 3.55 -12.61
C VAL A 49 3.19 4.23 -13.12
N GLY A 50 3.76 3.76 -14.22
CA GLY A 50 5.00 4.29 -14.77
C GLY A 50 4.91 5.78 -15.04
N PRO A 51 6.06 6.46 -15.05
CA PRO A 51 6.06 7.88 -15.24
C PRO A 51 5.48 8.21 -16.61
N ALA A 52 4.84 9.38 -16.74
CA ALA A 52 4.42 9.91 -18.04
C ALA A 52 5.52 9.69 -19.08
N PRO A 53 5.18 9.38 -20.36
CA PRO A 53 6.04 8.78 -21.40
C PRO A 53 7.39 9.49 -21.72
N GLN A 54 7.75 10.52 -20.98
CA GLN A 54 8.93 11.36 -21.11
C GLN A 54 10.00 11.16 -20.01
N ARG A 55 9.85 10.24 -19.05
CA ARG A 55 10.89 9.97 -18.03
C ARG A 55 11.63 8.67 -18.34
N ASP A 56 12.87 8.79 -18.81
CA ASP A 56 13.86 7.69 -18.86
C ASP A 56 14.38 7.30 -17.46
N ASP A 57 13.58 7.46 -16.40
CA ASP A 57 14.03 7.25 -15.01
C ASP A 57 13.25 6.08 -14.38
N PRO A 58 13.92 5.14 -13.68
CA PRO A 58 13.23 4.17 -12.84
C PRO A 58 12.20 4.84 -11.94
N GLY A 59 11.02 4.22 -11.84
CA GLY A 59 9.96 4.65 -10.93
C GLY A 59 10.47 4.72 -9.49
N TYR A 60 9.91 5.64 -8.70
CA TYR A 60 10.25 5.81 -7.29
C TYR A 60 9.08 5.40 -6.41
N VAL A 61 9.34 4.61 -5.36
CA VAL A 61 8.34 4.19 -4.38
C VAL A 61 8.90 4.27 -2.96
N CYS A 62 8.09 4.76 -2.02
CA CYS A 62 8.42 4.81 -0.60
C CYS A 62 7.47 3.92 0.18
N TYR A 63 8.02 2.94 0.90
CA TYR A 63 7.28 2.05 1.77
C TYR A 63 7.41 2.52 3.21
N MET A 64 6.26 2.72 3.86
CA MET A 64 6.18 3.08 5.28
C MET A 64 5.44 1.98 6.01
N TYR A 65 6.04 1.42 7.06
CA TYR A 65 5.45 0.31 7.80
C TYR A 65 5.98 0.24 9.23
N SER A 66 5.33 -0.56 10.07
CA SER A 66 5.73 -0.80 11.45
C SER A 66 5.52 -2.26 11.82
N LYS A 67 6.39 -2.81 12.67
CA LYS A 67 6.25 -4.19 13.17
C LYS A 67 5.10 -4.33 14.18
N GLU A 68 4.63 -3.21 14.72
CA GLU A 68 3.55 -3.16 15.71
C GLU A 68 2.15 -3.01 15.08
N ASP A 69 2.07 -2.84 13.75
CA ASP A 69 0.79 -2.91 13.03
C ASP A 69 0.23 -4.35 13.08
N ARG A 70 -0.95 -4.51 13.67
CA ARG A 70 -1.65 -5.80 13.80
C ARG A 70 -2.65 -6.08 12.68
N MET A 71 -2.95 -5.09 11.85
CA MET A 71 -3.87 -5.19 10.72
C MET A 71 -3.14 -5.49 9.42
N THR A 72 -1.92 -4.98 9.24
CA THR A 72 -1.07 -5.24 8.08
C THR A 72 0.28 -5.77 8.55
N ASP A 73 0.61 -7.02 8.22
CA ASP A 73 1.91 -7.61 8.59
C ASP A 73 3.02 -6.86 7.84
N TRP A 74 4.01 -6.38 8.58
CA TRP A 74 5.15 -5.65 8.02
C TRP A 74 5.92 -6.47 6.97
N ARG A 75 5.89 -7.80 7.06
CA ARG A 75 6.55 -8.67 6.09
C ARG A 75 5.95 -8.53 4.71
N ASP A 76 4.62 -8.38 4.60
CA ASP A 76 3.97 -8.17 3.31
C ASP A 76 4.47 -6.88 2.65
N VAL A 77 4.63 -5.80 3.43
CA VAL A 77 5.16 -4.52 2.93
C VAL A 77 6.63 -4.65 2.53
N TRP A 78 7.44 -5.28 3.39
CA TRP A 78 8.87 -5.49 3.14
C TRP A 78 9.12 -6.38 1.90
N ASP A 79 8.35 -7.46 1.73
CA ASP A 79 8.42 -8.34 0.57
C ASP A 79 8.07 -7.57 -0.72
N HIS A 80 7.08 -6.66 -0.66
CA HIS A 80 6.74 -5.81 -1.82
C HIS A 80 7.83 -4.80 -2.13
N ALA A 81 8.50 -4.26 -1.11
CA ALA A 81 9.65 -3.39 -1.28
C ALA A 81 10.83 -4.13 -1.93
N GLN A 82 11.08 -5.40 -1.58
CA GLN A 82 12.10 -6.20 -2.24
C GLN A 82 11.72 -6.49 -3.69
N GLU A 83 10.46 -6.87 -3.96
CA GLU A 83 9.96 -7.08 -5.32
C GLU A 83 10.14 -5.83 -6.20
N ALA A 84 9.87 -4.64 -5.65
CA ALA A 84 10.08 -3.37 -6.33
C ALA A 84 11.55 -3.13 -6.67
N LYS A 85 12.46 -3.42 -5.73
CA LYS A 85 13.92 -3.32 -5.96
C LYS A 85 14.38 -4.28 -7.06
N GLU A 86 13.90 -5.52 -7.04
CA GLU A 86 14.22 -6.52 -8.07
C GLU A 86 13.73 -6.11 -9.46
N LYS A 87 12.61 -5.39 -9.53
CA LYS A 87 12.06 -4.79 -10.76
C LYS A 87 12.76 -3.48 -11.17
N GLY A 88 13.79 -3.03 -10.45
CA GLY A 88 14.58 -1.85 -10.80
C GLY A 88 13.99 -0.52 -10.33
N TRP A 89 12.97 -0.53 -9.49
CA TRP A 89 12.43 0.69 -8.89
C TRP A 89 13.43 1.29 -7.90
N LYS A 90 13.44 2.62 -7.81
CA LYS A 90 14.12 3.33 -6.72
C LYS A 90 13.24 3.24 -5.47
N VAL A 91 13.68 2.46 -4.50
CA VAL A 91 12.89 2.14 -3.30
C VAL A 91 13.49 2.80 -2.07
N ASP A 92 12.65 3.50 -1.30
CA ASP A 92 12.93 3.92 0.07
C ASP A 92 12.03 3.16 1.04
N GLU A 93 12.60 2.72 2.17
CA GLU A 93 11.88 2.00 3.24
C GLU A 93 12.00 2.78 4.55
N VAL A 94 10.86 3.04 5.20
CA VAL A 94 10.76 3.78 6.46
C VAL A 94 10.04 2.94 7.49
N LEU A 95 10.84 2.30 8.36
CA LEU A 95 10.32 1.53 9.49
C LEU A 95 9.99 2.43 10.68
N PHE A 96 8.71 2.53 11.02
CA PHE A 96 8.22 3.17 12.24
C PHE A 96 8.20 2.17 13.40
N GLU A 97 8.54 2.64 14.60
CA GLU A 97 8.50 1.83 15.81
C GLU A 97 7.29 2.21 16.66
N GLY A 98 6.57 1.22 17.17
CA GLY A 98 5.49 1.41 18.15
C GLY A 98 4.16 1.90 17.57
N THR A 99 4.06 2.11 16.25
CA THR A 99 2.87 2.68 15.62
C THR A 99 1.92 1.61 15.11
N GLY A 100 0.63 1.76 15.39
CA GLY A 100 -0.41 0.87 14.85
C GLY A 100 -0.84 1.20 13.41
N HIS A 101 -1.86 0.48 12.93
CA HIS A 101 -2.45 0.70 11.62
C HIS A 101 -2.94 2.15 11.44
N CYS A 102 -2.51 2.79 10.36
CA CYS A 102 -2.80 4.20 10.07
C CYS A 102 -2.36 5.18 11.18
N ALA A 103 -1.38 4.82 12.02
CA ALA A 103 -0.96 5.65 13.15
C ALA A 103 0.43 6.31 12.97
N HIS A 104 1.12 6.12 11.84
CA HIS A 104 2.46 6.69 11.62
C HIS A 104 2.50 8.23 11.73
N MET A 105 1.54 8.91 11.09
CA MET A 105 1.44 10.37 11.12
C MET A 105 1.10 10.93 12.51
N PRO A 106 0.05 10.46 13.22
CA PRO A 106 -0.27 11.00 14.55
C PRO A 106 0.82 10.71 15.59
N ASP A 107 1.47 9.55 15.52
CA ASP A 107 2.47 9.16 16.53
C ASP A 107 3.86 9.78 16.24
N ASN A 108 4.22 9.94 14.97
CA ASN A 108 5.53 10.44 14.53
C ASN A 108 5.41 11.44 13.36
N PRO A 109 4.77 12.61 13.56
CA PRO A 109 4.38 13.52 12.49
C PRO A 109 5.57 14.08 11.70
N ALA A 110 6.67 14.43 12.37
CA ALA A 110 7.86 14.97 11.73
C ALA A 110 8.50 13.95 10.78
N ARG A 111 8.70 12.70 11.25
CA ARG A 111 9.31 11.63 10.46
C ARG A 111 8.42 11.21 9.29
N TYR A 112 7.10 11.17 9.50
CA TYR A 112 6.14 10.91 8.43
C TYR A 112 6.20 12.00 7.36
N ALA A 113 6.15 13.28 7.76
CA ALA A 113 6.22 14.40 6.84
C ALA A 113 7.53 14.42 6.04
N GLU A 114 8.67 14.19 6.69
CA GLU A 114 9.99 14.10 6.04
C GLU A 114 10.02 12.98 4.99
N ALA A 115 9.47 11.82 5.30
CA ALA A 115 9.43 10.70 4.37
C ALA A 115 8.54 10.98 3.15
N VAL A 116 7.38 11.63 3.35
CA VAL A 116 6.51 12.07 2.25
C VAL A 116 7.18 13.15 1.41
N GLU A 117 7.82 14.13 2.04
CA GLU A 117 8.55 15.19 1.34
C GLU A 117 9.70 14.62 0.50
N LYS A 118 10.50 13.71 1.07
CA LYS A 118 11.57 13.01 0.35
C LYS A 118 11.02 12.24 -0.86
N ALA A 119 9.88 11.58 -0.69
CA ALA A 119 9.23 10.85 -1.77
C ALA A 119 8.78 11.78 -2.90
N TRP A 120 8.16 12.90 -2.55
CA TRP A 120 7.68 13.89 -3.50
C TRP A 120 8.82 14.57 -4.26
N ASN A 121 9.86 14.99 -3.54
CA ASN A 121 11.01 15.66 -4.11
C ASN A 121 11.88 14.70 -4.94
N SER A 122 11.95 13.42 -4.57
CA SER A 122 12.62 12.41 -5.40
C SER A 122 11.94 12.21 -6.75
N ALA A 123 10.62 12.44 -6.83
CA ALA A 123 9.90 12.49 -8.10
C ALA A 123 10.15 13.81 -8.86
N VAL A 124 10.16 14.97 -8.18
CA VAL A 124 10.19 16.30 -8.84
C VAL A 124 11.59 16.78 -9.22
N CYS A 125 12.62 16.53 -8.41
CA CYS A 125 13.95 17.16 -8.52
C CYS A 125 14.71 16.85 -9.82
N LYS A 126 14.27 15.87 -10.62
CA LYS A 126 14.84 15.60 -11.96
C LYS A 126 14.23 16.41 -13.10
N ILE A 127 13.13 17.12 -12.89
CA ILE A 127 12.55 18.02 -13.92
C ILE A 127 13.40 19.29 -14.04
N GLU A 128 13.91 19.83 -12.93
CA GLU A 128 14.69 21.09 -12.94
C GLU A 128 16.15 20.90 -13.33
N SER A 129 16.73 19.70 -13.17
CA SER A 129 18.13 19.43 -13.53
C SER A 129 18.38 19.29 -15.05
N LYS A 130 17.32 19.34 -15.88
CA LYS A 130 17.41 19.25 -17.34
C LYS A 130 17.15 20.59 -18.07
N LEU A 131 17.04 21.70 -17.34
CA LEU A 131 16.94 23.07 -17.88
C LEU A 131 18.29 23.78 -17.88
#